data_AF-A0A3D4UUR9-F1
#
_entry.id   AF-A0A3D4UUR9-F1
#
_cell.length_a   1.000
_cell.length_b   1.000
_cell.length_c   1.000
_cell.angle_alpha   90.00
_cell.angle_beta   90.00
_cell.angle_gamma   90.00
#
_symmetry.space_group_name_H-M   'P 1'
#
loop_
_entity.id
_entity.type
_entity.pdbx_description
1 polymer ?
#
loop_
_entity_poly.entity_id
_entity_poly.type
_entity_poly.pdbx_seq_one_letter_code
_entity_poly.pdbx_strand_id
1 'polypeptide(L)'
;LSFIHYSNNKINYDQRDRDVELEVNRKLAVSTFRSIIESLEKFEITPDLIDRKIKVKSNEGVTDLNSPWSESSVRRELQFLISHTVHHYALIGIILKTMDVFIPENFGKAPSTLKHELRNERIKAS
;
A
#
# COMPACT_ATOMS: atom_id res chain seq x y z
N LEU A 1 -15.45 2.53 -9.50
CA LEU A 1 -14.24 2.25 -8.70
C LEU A 1 -14.49 0.99 -7.89
N SER A 2 -14.44 -0.19 -8.51
CA SER A 2 -14.77 -1.46 -7.85
C SER A 2 -13.69 -1.93 -6.86
N PHE A 3 -12.49 -1.35 -6.92
CA PHE A 3 -11.36 -1.72 -6.06
C PHE A 3 -11.57 -1.37 -4.58
N ILE A 4 -12.29 -0.29 -4.30
CA ILE A 4 -12.65 0.07 -2.94
C ILE A 4 -14.08 -0.44 -2.78
N HIS A 5 -14.25 -1.56 -2.06
CA HIS A 5 -15.56 -1.97 -1.55
C HIS A 5 -16.05 -0.88 -0.59
N TYR A 6 -16.65 0.14 -1.20
CA TYR A 6 -16.94 1.41 -0.58
C TYR A 6 -18.45 1.54 -0.45
N SER A 7 -18.98 1.14 0.69
CA SER A 7 -20.33 1.51 1.06
C SER A 7 -20.28 2.76 1.92
N ASN A 8 -20.86 3.86 1.44
CA ASN A 8 -21.17 5.05 2.26
C ASN A 8 -19.98 5.72 2.98
N ASN A 9 -18.84 5.93 2.31
CA ASN A 9 -17.67 6.58 2.93
C ASN A 9 -17.02 5.80 4.05
N LYS A 10 -17.11 4.46 4.02
CA LYS A 10 -16.55 3.57 5.03
C LYS A 10 -15.75 2.44 4.39
N ILE A 11 -14.58 2.16 4.96
CA ILE A 11 -13.73 1.00 4.62
C ILE A 11 -13.49 0.19 5.89
N ASN A 12 -13.89 -1.07 5.87
CA ASN A 12 -13.58 -2.02 6.94
C ASN A 12 -12.52 -3.00 6.44
N TYR A 13 -11.28 -2.84 6.91
CA TYR A 13 -10.16 -3.68 6.47
C TYR A 13 -10.32 -5.15 6.90
N ASP A 14 -11.10 -5.41 7.95
CA ASP A 14 -11.36 -6.78 8.45
C ASP A 14 -12.38 -7.53 7.61
N GLN A 15 -13.20 -6.82 6.81
CA GLN A 15 -14.17 -7.41 5.88
C GLN A 15 -13.55 -7.82 4.55
N ARG A 16 -12.23 -7.97 4.50
CA ARG A 16 -11.54 -8.49 3.32
C ARG A 16 -11.64 -10.01 3.30
N ASP A 17 -12.60 -10.52 2.54
CA ASP A 17 -12.71 -11.95 2.27
C ASP A 17 -11.46 -12.46 1.55
N ARG A 18 -11.05 -13.68 1.89
CA ARG A 18 -9.99 -14.38 1.16
C ARG A 18 -10.55 -14.89 -0.17
N ASP A 19 -9.98 -14.43 -1.27
CA ASP A 19 -10.27 -14.95 -2.60
C ASP A 19 -9.30 -16.09 -2.94
N VAL A 20 -9.73 -17.32 -2.65
CA VAL A 20 -8.92 -18.53 -2.86
C VAL A 20 -8.60 -18.74 -4.33
N GLU A 21 -9.49 -18.35 -5.25
CA GLU A 21 -9.22 -18.50 -6.68
C GLU A 21 -8.11 -17.54 -7.12
N LEU A 22 -8.14 -16.30 -6.63
CA LEU A 22 -7.10 -15.31 -6.87
C LEU A 22 -5.70 -15.78 -6.40
N GLU A 23 -5.64 -16.56 -5.31
CA GLU A 23 -4.38 -17.08 -4.76
C GLU A 23 -3.69 -18.12 -5.68
N VAL A 24 -4.46 -18.89 -6.47
CA VAL A 24 -3.93 -19.99 -7.29
C VAL A 24 -4.00 -19.76 -8.79
N ASN A 25 -4.83 -18.83 -9.25
CA ASN A 25 -5.04 -18.55 -10.67
C ASN A 25 -4.23 -17.33 -11.15
N ARG A 26 -3.07 -17.59 -11.76
CA ARG A 26 -2.19 -16.53 -12.31
C ARG A 26 -2.90 -15.59 -13.29
N LYS A 27 -3.80 -16.10 -14.14
CA LYS A 27 -4.50 -15.26 -15.12
C LYS A 27 -5.44 -14.29 -14.41
N LEU A 28 -6.20 -14.80 -13.43
CA LEU A 28 -7.08 -13.99 -12.59
C LEU A 28 -6.28 -12.93 -11.83
N ALA A 29 -5.16 -13.30 -11.19
CA ALA A 29 -4.29 -12.35 -10.51
C ALA A 29 -3.82 -11.20 -11.42
N VAL A 30 -3.34 -11.52 -12.63
CA VAL A 30 -2.91 -10.51 -13.61
C VAL A 30 -4.08 -9.59 -14.02
N SER A 31 -5.26 -10.15 -14.30
CA SER A 31 -6.43 -9.32 -14.65
C SER A 31 -6.86 -8.42 -13.49
N THR A 32 -6.81 -8.93 -12.26
CA THR A 32 -7.12 -8.15 -11.05
C THR A 32 -6.13 -6.99 -10.89
N PHE A 33 -4.82 -7.24 -11.02
CA PHE A 33 -3.83 -6.17 -10.97
C PHE A 33 -4.08 -5.08 -12.02
N ARG A 34 -4.39 -5.45 -13.27
CA ARG A 34 -4.73 -4.47 -14.32
C ARG A 34 -5.95 -3.64 -13.95
N SER A 35 -7.01 -4.27 -13.46
CA SER A 35 -8.22 -3.56 -13.03
C SER A 35 -7.96 -2.58 -11.87
N ILE A 36 -7.06 -2.93 -10.95
CA ILE A 36 -6.63 -2.05 -9.86
C ILE A 36 -5.86 -0.85 -10.43
N ILE A 37 -4.89 -1.08 -11.32
CA ILE A 37 -4.11 -0.03 -11.97
C ILE A 37 -5.03 0.95 -12.71
N GLU A 38 -5.92 0.44 -13.59
CA GLU A 38 -6.88 1.26 -14.33
C GLU A 38 -7.83 2.05 -13.39
N SER A 39 -8.12 1.50 -12.21
CA SER A 39 -8.92 2.20 -11.20
C SER A 39 -8.14 3.32 -10.50
N LEU A 40 -6.84 3.13 -10.29
CA LEU A 40 -5.96 4.13 -9.68
C LEU A 40 -5.64 5.28 -10.67
N GLU A 41 -5.44 4.98 -11.95
CA GLU A 41 -5.19 6.00 -12.99
C GLU A 41 -6.34 7.00 -13.12
N LYS A 42 -7.58 6.59 -12.81
CA LYS A 42 -8.75 7.49 -12.81
C LYS A 42 -8.64 8.64 -11.79
N PHE A 43 -7.79 8.54 -10.77
CA PHE A 43 -7.58 9.63 -9.82
C PHE A 43 -6.92 10.86 -10.48
N GLU A 44 -6.16 10.69 -11.56
CA GLU A 44 -5.54 11.82 -12.28
C GLU A 44 -6.57 12.80 -12.85
N ILE A 45 -7.72 12.26 -13.28
CA ILE A 45 -8.83 13.02 -13.88
C ILE A 45 -9.98 13.27 -12.90
N THR A 46 -9.86 12.85 -11.64
CA THR A 46 -10.87 13.08 -10.58
C THR A 46 -10.23 13.62 -9.28
N PRO A 47 -9.81 14.89 -9.26
CA PRO A 47 -9.11 15.49 -8.12
C PRO A 47 -9.92 15.47 -6.82
N ASP A 48 -11.24 15.61 -6.88
CA ASP A 48 -12.08 15.61 -5.67
C ASP A 48 -12.13 14.23 -4.98
N LEU A 49 -11.85 13.17 -5.74
CA LEU A 49 -11.93 11.80 -5.25
C LEU A 49 -10.74 11.44 -4.36
N ILE A 50 -9.54 11.98 -4.64
CA ILE A 50 -8.33 11.66 -3.88
C ILE A 50 -8.40 12.28 -2.47
N ASP A 51 -8.98 13.46 -2.32
CA ASP A 51 -9.10 14.17 -1.04
C ASP A 51 -10.43 13.90 -0.32
N ARG A 52 -11.25 13.00 -0.88
CA ARG A 52 -12.51 12.57 -0.27
C ARG A 52 -12.28 12.01 1.13
N LYS A 53 -13.03 12.55 2.10
CA LYS A 53 -13.06 12.06 3.48
C LYS A 53 -13.77 10.71 3.55
N ILE A 54 -13.18 9.80 4.32
CA ILE A 54 -13.67 8.45 4.54
C ILE A 54 -13.48 8.09 6.01
N LYS A 55 -14.17 7.06 6.47
CA LYS A 55 -13.91 6.43 7.76
C LYS A 55 -13.33 5.04 7.54
N VAL A 56 -12.30 4.70 8.30
CA VAL A 56 -11.66 3.39 8.23
C VAL A 56 -11.74 2.69 9.58
N LYS A 57 -11.73 1.36 9.57
CA LYS A 57 -11.48 0.56 10.76
C LYS A 57 -10.71 -0.70 10.40
N SER A 58 -9.90 -1.17 11.34
CA SER A 58 -9.19 -2.44 11.32
C SER A 58 -9.19 -2.98 12.75
N ASN A 59 -9.23 -4.30 12.91
CA ASN A 59 -9.12 -4.94 14.20
C ASN A 59 -7.64 -5.13 14.53
N GLU A 60 -7.14 -4.28 15.43
CA GLU A 60 -5.78 -4.35 15.95
C GLU A 60 -5.72 -5.09 17.30
N GLY A 61 -6.83 -5.71 17.75
CA GLY A 61 -6.95 -6.37 19.05
C GLY A 61 -7.53 -7.79 18.99
N VAL A 62 -7.31 -8.56 20.06
CA VAL A 62 -7.77 -9.97 20.17
C VAL A 62 -9.25 -10.07 20.57
N THR A 63 -9.88 -8.97 21.02
CA THR A 63 -11.28 -8.94 21.45
C THR A 63 -12.14 -8.14 20.49
N ASP A 64 -12.69 -8.83 19.49
CA ASP A 64 -13.78 -8.39 18.60
C ASP A 64 -14.96 -7.89 19.44
N LEU A 65 -15.59 -6.75 19.16
CA LEU A 65 -16.58 -6.63 18.08
C LEU A 65 -16.78 -5.18 17.59
N ASN A 66 -16.05 -4.20 18.15
CA ASN A 66 -16.33 -2.76 17.96
C ASN A 66 -15.05 -1.91 17.82
N SER A 67 -14.13 -2.29 16.94
CA SER A 67 -13.03 -1.37 16.59
C SER A 67 -13.61 -0.01 16.16
N PRO A 68 -13.17 1.10 16.77
CA PRO A 68 -13.72 2.41 16.48
C PRO A 68 -13.46 2.79 15.03
N TRP A 69 -14.38 3.54 14.45
CA TRP A 69 -14.16 4.17 13.14
C TRP A 69 -13.24 5.37 13.30
N SER A 70 -12.18 5.42 12.51
CA SER A 70 -11.24 6.54 12.44
C SER A 70 -11.50 7.37 11.18
N GLU A 71 -11.43 8.70 11.30
CA GLU A 71 -11.49 9.59 10.14
C GLU A 71 -10.21 9.48 9.32
N SER A 72 -10.33 9.49 7.99
CA SER A 72 -9.23 9.48 7.05
C SER A 72 -9.63 10.12 5.70
N SER A 73 -8.76 10.04 4.71
CA SER A 73 -9.04 10.38 3.32
C SER A 73 -8.44 9.34 2.38
N VAL A 74 -8.92 9.26 1.14
CA VAL A 74 -8.36 8.33 0.14
C VAL A 74 -6.86 8.57 -0.03
N ARG A 75 -6.41 9.83 -0.10
CA ARG A 75 -5.00 10.22 -0.14
C ARG A 75 -4.23 9.66 1.06
N ARG A 76 -4.78 9.80 2.27
CA ARG A 76 -4.13 9.33 3.51
C ARG A 76 -3.95 7.82 3.50
N GLU A 77 -4.97 7.07 3.08
CA GLU A 77 -4.88 5.61 3.01
C GLU A 77 -3.90 5.12 1.93
N LEU A 78 -3.84 5.79 0.77
CA LEU A 78 -2.85 5.47 -0.26
C LEU A 78 -1.41 5.76 0.21
N GLN A 79 -1.19 6.86 0.93
CA GLN A 79 0.10 7.15 1.55
C GLN A 79 0.48 6.07 2.58
N PHE A 80 -0.46 5.64 3.41
CA PHE A 80 -0.26 4.54 4.34
C PHE A 80 0.10 3.23 3.62
N LEU A 81 -0.65 2.87 2.56
CA LEU A 81 -0.39 1.68 1.75
C LEU A 81 1.02 1.69 1.16
N ILE A 82 1.47 2.82 0.59
CA ILE A 82 2.82 2.96 0.05
C ILE A 82 3.87 2.78 1.14
N SER A 83 3.71 3.47 2.28
CA SER A 83 4.65 3.37 3.40
C SER A 83 4.74 1.94 3.96
N HIS A 84 3.60 1.28 4.11
CA HIS A 84 3.52 -0.09 4.60
C HIS A 84 4.14 -1.08 3.60
N THR A 85 3.92 -0.88 2.30
CA THR A 85 4.54 -1.70 1.25
C THR A 85 6.06 -1.58 1.26
N VAL A 86 6.60 -0.35 1.38
CA VAL A 86 8.04 -0.12 1.50
C VAL A 86 8.61 -0.80 2.75
N HIS A 87 7.90 -0.73 3.88
CA HIS A 87 8.29 -1.43 5.11
C HIS A 87 8.40 -2.95 4.89
N HIS A 88 7.42 -3.58 4.25
CA HIS A 88 7.48 -5.01 3.91
C HIS A 88 8.61 -5.34 2.93
N TYR A 89 8.86 -4.49 1.92
CA TYR A 89 10.01 -4.67 1.02
C TYR A 89 11.35 -4.57 1.75
N ALA A 90 11.46 -3.72 2.78
CA ALA A 90 12.67 -3.68 3.61
C ALA A 90 12.89 -5.01 4.36
N LEU A 91 11.83 -5.57 4.96
CA LEU A 91 11.91 -6.87 5.65
C LEU A 91 12.25 -8.00 4.69
N ILE A 92 11.59 -8.07 3.53
CA ILE A 92 11.89 -9.04 2.47
C ILE A 92 13.35 -8.88 2.03
N GLY A 93 13.82 -7.65 1.82
CA GLY A 93 15.20 -7.37 1.42
C GLY A 93 16.22 -7.85 2.46
N ILE A 94 15.93 -7.70 3.75
CA ILE A 94 16.76 -8.24 4.83
C ILE A 94 16.82 -9.77 4.74
N ILE A 95 15.67 -10.44 4.63
CA ILE A 95 15.59 -11.91 4.54
C ILE A 95 16.38 -12.41 3.32
N LEU A 96 16.16 -11.83 2.14
CA LEU A 96 16.86 -12.22 0.91
C LEU A 96 18.38 -12.07 1.04
N LYS A 97 18.85 -10.99 1.69
CA LYS A 97 20.29 -10.81 1.97
C LYS A 97 20.85 -11.88 2.90
N THR A 98 20.08 -12.33 3.91
CA THR A 98 20.52 -13.45 4.78
C THR A 98 20.62 -14.79 4.04
N MET A 99 20.01 -14.89 2.85
CA MET A 99 20.03 -16.06 1.98
C MET A 99 21.00 -15.88 0.80
N ASP A 100 21.88 -14.88 0.86
CA ASP A 100 22.83 -14.52 -0.21
C ASP A 100 22.18 -14.23 -1.59
N VAL A 101 20.90 -13.82 -1.59
CA VAL A 101 20.19 -13.41 -2.81
C VAL A 101 20.51 -11.95 -3.13
N PHE A 102 20.97 -11.71 -4.36
CA PHE A 102 21.20 -10.36 -4.86
C PHE A 102 19.88 -9.59 -4.96
N ILE A 103 19.86 -8.38 -4.41
CA ILE A 103 18.75 -7.43 -4.55
C ILE A 103 19.29 -6.07 -5.00
N PRO A 104 18.51 -5.29 -5.77
CA PRO A 104 18.88 -3.92 -6.11
C PRO A 104 19.16 -3.08 -4.85
N GLU A 105 20.14 -2.17 -4.92
CA GLU A 105 20.57 -1.37 -3.77
C GLU A 105 19.44 -0.54 -3.14
N ASN A 106 18.49 -0.10 -3.97
CA ASN A 106 17.36 0.72 -3.55
C ASN A 106 16.12 -0.09 -3.14
N PHE A 107 16.19 -1.42 -3.18
CA PHE A 107 15.06 -2.29 -2.83
C PHE A 107 14.67 -2.12 -1.34
N GLY A 108 13.40 -1.83 -1.08
CA GLY A 108 12.88 -1.62 0.26
C GLY A 108 13.34 -0.33 0.95
N LYS A 109 14.03 0.59 0.25
CA LYS A 109 14.41 1.89 0.82
C LYS A 109 13.28 2.91 0.68
N ALA A 110 13.00 3.64 1.75
CA ALA A 110 12.05 4.74 1.71
C ALA A 110 12.58 5.92 0.87
N PRO A 111 11.69 6.68 0.18
CA PRO A 111 12.12 7.83 -0.62
C PRO A 111 12.91 8.89 0.17
N SER A 112 12.60 9.07 1.45
CA SER A 112 13.33 9.97 2.35
C SER A 112 14.78 9.52 2.56
N THR A 113 15.00 8.22 2.72
CA THR A 113 16.34 7.61 2.85
C THR A 113 17.15 7.83 1.57
N LEU A 114 16.56 7.56 0.40
CA LEU A 114 17.21 7.78 -0.89
C LEU A 114 17.58 9.26 -1.10
N LYS A 115 16.69 10.19 -0.74
CA LYS A 115 16.99 11.63 -0.78
C LYS A 115 18.16 12.02 0.11
N HIS A 116 18.25 11.42 1.30
CA HIS A 116 19.34 11.68 2.25
C HIS A 116 20.68 11.14 1.73
N GLU A 117 20.70 9.93 1.17
CA GLU A 117 21.90 9.33 0.54
C GLU A 117 22.41 10.19 -0.61
N LEU A 118 21.52 10.56 -1.55
CA LEU A 118 21.86 11.44 -2.68
C LEU A 118 22.40 12.81 -2.23
N ARG A 119 21.84 13.37 -1.16
CA ARG A 119 22.34 14.63 -0.58
C ARG A 119 23.77 14.47 -0.06
N ASN A 120 24.06 13.36 0.63
CA ASN A 120 25.37 13.11 1.21
C ASN A 120 26.44 12.83 0.14
N GLU A 121 26.07 12.15 -0.95
CA GLU A 121 26.95 11.94 -2.10
C GLU A 121 27.35 13.27 -2.76
N ARG A 122 26.40 14.19 -2.95
CA ARG A 122 26.68 15.53 -3.48
C ARG A 122 27.62 16.34 -2.60
N ILE A 123 27.50 16.22 -1.28
CA ILE A 123 28.38 16.91 -0.32
C ILE A 123 29.80 16.35 -0.40
N LYS A 124 29.97 15.02 -0.54
CA LYS A 124 31.29 14.38 -0.67
C LYS A 124 31.99 14.67 -2.00
N ALA A 125 31.22 14.97 -3.04
CA ALA A 125 31.73 15.27 -4.38
C ALA A 125 32.06 16.77 -4.60
N SER A 126 31.77 17.62 -3.61
CA SER A 126 32.08 19.06 -3.60
C SER A 126 33.32 19.35 -2.77
#